data_AF-A0A974VLT5-F1
#
_entry.id   AF-A0A974VLT5-F1
#
_cell.length_a   1.000
_cell.length_b   1.000
_cell.length_c   1.000
_cell.angle_alpha   90.00
_cell.angle_beta   90.00
_cell.angle_gamma   90.00
#
_symmetry.space_group_name_H-M   'P 1'
#
loop_
_entity.id
_entity.type
_entity.pdbx_description
1 polymer ?
#
loop_
_entity_poly.entity_id
_entity_poly.type
_entity_poly.pdbx_seq_one_letter_code
_entity_poly.pdbx_strand_id
1 'polypeptide(L)'
;MSNKFLSEDAAGYALNSLGGQERATFEAALDKPTREQVRDAQEVAATIGLGVMPLAPPAYLKAQLMQQVRSTPQVKPPAREDGASLPGAEDPSLSSAHLISPLDAPVSRAQRRAQERWSGTWRALTLVAAAAALVAGSWGFTQYQQLQDTRTQLTALKQQSAGTALVDQISMAEDVSLAKGNMDGSNVSVVYSPSHNMAAIATADLPPLPEGKAYMIWLYDAEGQIVGSGTLNDGSVGQVFTEMTGQDLSQVTDFGITVEDATATAPSDKPLMLDVMAQNN
;
A
#
# COMPACT_ATOMS: atom_id res chain seq x y z
N MET A 1 17.35 -5.70 -29.12
CA MET A 1 16.35 -5.43 -28.07
C MET A 1 15.79 -4.05 -28.30
N SER A 2 14.47 -3.92 -28.40
CA SER A 2 13.81 -2.65 -28.73
C SER A 2 13.94 -1.64 -27.59
N ASN A 3 14.07 -0.35 -27.91
CA ASN A 3 14.23 0.78 -26.96
C ASN A 3 13.18 0.80 -25.82
N LYS A 4 11.99 0.23 -26.07
CA LYS A 4 10.88 0.14 -25.11
C LYS A 4 11.16 -0.80 -23.92
N PHE A 5 11.90 -1.90 -24.14
CA PHE A 5 12.24 -2.83 -23.06
C PHE A 5 13.29 -2.24 -22.10
N LEU A 6 14.22 -1.44 -22.62
CA LEU A 6 15.24 -0.76 -21.82
C LEU A 6 14.65 0.28 -20.86
N SER A 7 13.60 1.00 -21.28
CA SER A 7 12.91 1.97 -20.41
C SER A 7 12.13 1.31 -19.27
N GLU A 8 11.53 0.14 -19.54
CA GLU A 8 10.77 -0.61 -18.55
C GLU A 8 11.69 -1.19 -17.47
N ASP A 9 12.81 -1.79 -17.88
CA ASP A 9 13.81 -2.33 -16.96
C ASP A 9 14.48 -1.21 -16.15
N ALA A 10 14.74 -0.04 -16.75
CA ALA A 10 15.30 1.11 -16.03
C ALA A 10 14.34 1.65 -14.96
N ALA A 11 13.04 1.72 -15.26
CA ALA A 11 12.02 2.11 -14.28
C ALA A 11 11.88 1.07 -13.17
N GLY A 12 11.87 -0.22 -13.52
CA GLY A 12 11.84 -1.30 -12.54
C GLY A 12 13.10 -1.33 -11.66
N TYR A 13 14.27 -1.03 -12.23
CA TYR A 13 15.52 -0.91 -11.48
C TYR A 13 15.48 0.27 -10.51
N ALA A 14 14.96 1.42 -10.95
CA ALA A 14 14.82 2.63 -10.13
C ALA A 14 13.85 2.44 -8.95
N LEU A 15 12.75 1.73 -9.16
CA LEU A 15 11.76 1.39 -8.13
C LEU A 15 12.14 0.16 -7.29
N ASN A 16 13.31 -0.43 -7.55
CA ASN A 16 13.79 -1.65 -6.89
C ASN A 16 12.78 -2.82 -7.00
N SER A 17 12.07 -2.92 -8.13
CA SER A 17 11.09 -3.98 -8.41
C SER A 17 11.67 -5.17 -9.17
N LEU A 18 12.85 -5.03 -9.79
CA LEU A 18 13.50 -6.14 -10.52
C LEU A 18 13.92 -7.26 -9.57
N GLY A 19 13.69 -8.50 -9.99
CA GLY A 19 14.15 -9.69 -9.26
C GLY A 19 15.68 -9.84 -9.30
N GLY A 20 16.27 -10.64 -8.39
CA GLY A 20 17.73 -10.74 -8.27
C GLY A 20 18.47 -11.15 -9.55
N GLN A 21 17.91 -12.07 -10.33
CA GLN A 21 18.52 -12.52 -11.60
C GLN A 21 18.35 -11.48 -12.72
N GLU A 22 17.19 -10.85 -12.79
CA GLU A 22 16.87 -9.79 -13.75
C GLU A 22 17.71 -8.55 -13.51
N ARG A 23 17.82 -8.12 -12.24
CA ARG A 23 18.69 -7.04 -11.80
C ARG A 23 20.15 -7.29 -12.17
N ALA A 24 20.68 -8.49 -11.90
CA ALA A 24 22.07 -8.82 -12.25
C ALA A 24 22.29 -8.78 -13.78
N THR A 25 21.30 -9.23 -14.55
CA THR A 25 21.36 -9.19 -16.03
C THR A 25 21.32 -7.75 -16.54
N PHE A 26 20.46 -6.91 -15.96
CA PHE A 26 20.36 -5.49 -16.28
C PHE A 26 21.65 -4.74 -15.90
N GLU A 27 22.19 -4.97 -14.71
CA GLU A 27 23.44 -4.37 -14.24
C GLU A 27 24.63 -4.74 -15.12
N ALA A 28 24.70 -5.99 -15.58
CA ALA A 28 25.73 -6.45 -16.51
C ALA A 28 25.64 -5.78 -17.89
N ALA A 29 24.45 -5.30 -18.28
CA ALA A 29 24.19 -4.64 -19.56
C ALA A 29 24.23 -3.10 -19.50
N LEU A 30 24.53 -2.48 -18.34
CA LEU A 30 24.50 -1.03 -18.14
C LEU A 30 25.55 -0.26 -18.95
N ASP A 31 25.13 0.32 -20.07
CA ASP A 31 25.89 1.30 -20.84
C ASP A 31 25.61 2.75 -20.36
N LYS A 32 26.28 3.74 -21.00
CA LYS A 32 26.09 5.17 -20.66
C LYS A 32 24.64 5.64 -20.83
N PRO A 33 23.97 5.47 -21.99
CA PRO A 33 22.60 5.95 -22.16
C PRO A 33 21.60 5.26 -21.22
N THR A 34 21.78 3.97 -20.92
CA THR A 34 20.91 3.28 -19.96
C THR A 34 21.08 3.82 -18.54
N ARG A 35 22.29 4.24 -18.14
CA ARG A 35 22.51 4.89 -16.84
C ARG A 35 21.82 6.25 -16.73
N GLU A 36 21.74 7.02 -17.82
CA GLU A 36 21.01 8.29 -17.85
C GLU A 36 19.51 8.04 -17.64
N GLN A 37 18.94 7.05 -18.34
CA GLN A 37 17.54 6.66 -18.15
C GLN A 37 17.23 6.18 -16.73
N VAL A 38 18.12 5.38 -16.12
CA VAL A 38 17.98 4.95 -14.73
C VAL A 38 17.99 6.17 -13.79
N ARG A 39 18.88 7.13 -14.02
CA ARG A 39 18.95 8.35 -13.20
C ARG A 39 17.65 9.15 -13.30
N ASP A 40 17.14 9.35 -14.51
CA ASP A 40 15.91 10.11 -14.74
C ASP A 40 14.70 9.40 -14.09
N ALA A 41 14.64 8.05 -14.18
CA ALA A 41 13.63 7.26 -13.49
C ALA A 41 13.76 7.33 -11.94
N GLN A 42 14.99 7.35 -11.41
CA GLN A 42 15.26 7.51 -9.97
C GLN A 42 14.84 8.89 -9.46
N GLU A 43 14.96 9.94 -10.27
CA GLU A 43 14.49 11.29 -9.92
C GLU A 43 12.96 11.33 -9.76
N VAL A 44 12.24 10.68 -10.66
CA VAL A 44 10.78 10.52 -10.56
C VAL A 44 10.42 9.70 -9.31
N ALA A 45 11.10 8.58 -9.08
CA ALA A 45 10.88 7.74 -7.91
C ALA A 45 11.14 8.50 -6.58
N ALA A 46 12.19 9.32 -6.53
CA ALA A 46 12.50 10.17 -5.38
C ALA A 46 11.39 11.20 -5.13
N THR A 47 10.84 11.80 -6.19
CA THR A 47 9.72 12.76 -6.10
C THR A 47 8.48 12.12 -5.48
N ILE A 48 8.16 10.88 -5.87
CA ILE A 48 7.06 10.10 -5.26
C ILE A 48 7.37 9.85 -3.77
N GLY A 49 8.61 9.48 -3.44
CA GLY A 49 9.03 9.23 -2.06
C GLY A 49 8.92 10.44 -1.13
N LEU A 50 9.07 11.66 -1.66
CA LEU A 50 8.89 12.90 -0.89
C LEU A 50 7.43 13.16 -0.49
N GLY A 51 6.46 12.55 -1.19
CA GLY A 51 5.03 12.65 -0.85
C GLY A 51 4.59 11.74 0.30
N VAL A 52 5.47 10.86 0.80
CA VAL A 52 5.17 9.91 1.87
C VAL A 52 5.48 10.51 3.23
N MET A 53 4.63 10.25 4.23
CA MET A 53 4.86 10.72 5.60
C MET A 53 6.14 10.09 6.19
N PRO A 54 7.10 10.90 6.70
CA PRO A 54 8.35 10.37 7.22
C PRO A 54 8.13 9.63 8.55
N LEU A 55 8.60 8.40 8.63
CA LEU A 55 8.71 7.62 9.87
C LEU A 55 10.09 7.82 10.48
N ALA A 56 10.15 8.15 11.77
CA ALA A 56 11.42 8.29 12.46
C ALA A 56 12.17 6.95 12.51
N PRO A 57 13.40 6.85 11.97
CA PRO A 57 14.16 5.62 12.06
C PRO A 57 14.60 5.36 13.51
N PRO A 58 14.72 4.09 13.94
CA PRO A 58 15.29 3.76 15.24
C PRO A 58 16.65 4.44 15.47
N ALA A 59 16.85 5.02 16.66
CA ALA A 59 18.03 5.84 16.97
C ALA A 59 19.37 5.09 16.82
N TYR A 60 19.36 3.75 17.00
CA TYR A 60 20.56 2.92 16.86
C TYR A 60 21.05 2.80 15.41
N LEU A 61 20.16 2.90 14.41
CA LEU A 61 20.53 2.71 13.00
C LEU A 61 21.55 3.75 12.54
N LYS A 62 21.40 5.00 12.97
CA LYS A 62 22.36 6.06 12.65
C LYS A 62 23.74 5.74 13.25
N ALA A 63 23.79 5.31 14.50
CA ALA A 63 25.04 4.97 15.16
C ALA A 63 25.74 3.79 14.46
N GLN A 64 24.98 2.73 14.15
CA GLN A 64 25.48 1.55 13.45
C GLN A 64 25.98 1.88 12.03
N LEU A 65 25.22 2.67 11.27
CA LEU A 65 25.62 3.12 9.94
C LEU A 65 26.91 3.96 9.99
N MET A 66 26.99 4.91 10.93
CA MET A 66 28.18 5.74 11.09
C MET A 66 29.41 4.94 11.51
N GLN A 67 29.24 3.87 12.28
CA GLN A 67 30.31 2.93 12.59
C GLN A 67 30.76 2.16 11.34
N GLN A 68 29.82 1.67 10.52
CA GLN A 68 30.11 0.93 9.31
C GLN A 68 30.81 1.80 8.24
N VAL A 69 30.42 3.08 8.11
CA VAL A 69 31.07 4.03 7.19
C VAL A 69 32.55 4.21 7.56
N ARG A 70 32.89 4.29 8.85
CA ARG A 70 34.28 4.43 9.31
C ARG A 70 35.15 3.23 8.99
N SER A 71 34.58 2.02 9.01
CA SER A 71 35.31 0.78 8.70
C SER A 71 35.32 0.43 7.21
N THR A 72 34.47 1.05 6.40
CA THR A 72 34.37 0.76 4.96
C THR A 72 35.38 1.61 4.20
N PRO A 73 36.33 1.01 3.45
CA PRO A 73 37.25 1.76 2.60
C PRO A 73 36.49 2.64 1.60
N GLN A 74 36.72 3.94 1.63
CA GLN A 74 36.08 4.89 0.72
C GLN A 74 36.92 5.03 -0.56
N VAL A 75 36.26 5.05 -1.72
CA VAL A 75 36.94 5.36 -2.99
C VAL A 75 37.37 6.81 -2.97
N LYS A 76 38.66 7.07 -3.19
CA LYS A 76 39.18 8.44 -3.26
C LYS A 76 38.55 9.15 -4.46
N PRO A 77 37.94 10.34 -4.28
CA PRO A 77 37.45 11.12 -5.41
C PRO A 77 38.58 11.36 -6.41
N PRO A 78 38.31 11.41 -7.73
CA PRO A 78 39.31 11.88 -8.68
C PRO A 78 39.80 13.24 -8.21
N ALA A 79 41.13 13.42 -8.21
CA ALA A 79 41.73 14.67 -7.78
C ALA A 79 41.12 15.80 -8.59
N ARG A 80 40.40 16.72 -7.92
CA ARG A 80 40.16 18.04 -8.50
C ARG A 80 41.54 18.64 -8.73
N GLU A 81 41.87 18.88 -9.98
CA GLU A 81 42.89 19.87 -10.29
C GLU A 81 42.43 21.20 -9.68
N ASP A 82 43.35 21.84 -8.97
CA ASP A 82 43.25 23.14 -8.30
C ASP A 82 42.68 23.20 -6.87
N GLY A 83 43.61 23.06 -5.91
CA GLY A 83 43.96 24.17 -5.04
C GLY A 83 43.11 24.42 -3.79
N ALA A 84 43.39 23.71 -2.71
CA ALA A 84 43.52 24.27 -1.34
C ALA A 84 43.73 23.12 -0.34
N SER A 85 44.99 22.82 -0.05
CA SER A 85 45.36 21.97 1.09
C SER A 85 45.04 22.70 2.39
N LEU A 86 44.18 22.11 3.23
CA LEU A 86 44.16 22.43 4.66
C LEU A 86 45.00 21.38 5.41
N PRO A 87 45.83 21.81 6.38
CA PRO A 87 46.83 20.95 7.01
C PRO A 87 46.25 20.10 8.16
N GLY A 88 46.71 18.85 8.21
CA GLY A 88 47.19 18.17 9.42
C GLY A 88 46.22 17.95 10.59
N ALA A 89 45.82 16.68 10.78
CA ALA A 89 45.60 16.07 12.09
C ALA A 89 45.75 14.56 11.88
N GLU A 90 46.97 14.04 11.88
CA GLU A 90 47.60 13.37 13.03
C GLU A 90 46.78 12.18 13.55
N ASP A 91 47.30 11.00 13.18
CA ASP A 91 46.89 9.65 13.51
C ASP A 91 47.53 9.24 14.85
N PRO A 92 46.77 8.74 15.84
CA PRO A 92 47.37 8.00 16.94
C PRO A 92 47.16 6.50 16.71
N SER A 93 48.21 5.91 16.15
CA SER A 93 48.60 4.53 16.37
C SER A 93 48.52 4.12 17.84
N LEU A 94 47.79 3.05 18.16
CA LEU A 94 47.98 2.30 19.40
C LEU A 94 48.29 0.84 19.11
N SER A 95 49.58 0.57 19.28
CA SER A 95 50.23 -0.70 19.55
C SER A 95 49.56 -1.44 20.73
N SER A 96 49.26 -2.73 20.58
CA SER A 96 49.93 -3.82 21.32
C SER A 96 49.25 -5.17 21.09
N ALA A 97 50.10 -6.16 20.82
CA ALA A 97 49.81 -7.58 20.74
C ALA A 97 49.60 -8.21 22.13
N HIS A 98 48.92 -9.38 22.19
CA HIS A 98 49.51 -10.69 22.54
C HIS A 98 48.51 -11.67 23.21
N LEU A 99 48.26 -12.75 22.47
CA LEU A 99 47.93 -14.16 22.78
C LEU A 99 47.84 -14.63 24.26
N ILE A 100 46.86 -15.52 24.56
CA ILE A 100 47.04 -16.96 24.94
C ILE A 100 45.70 -17.56 25.49
N SER A 101 45.40 -18.80 25.06
CA SER A 101 44.56 -19.83 25.72
C SER A 101 45.03 -21.19 25.18
N PRO A 102 44.60 -22.38 25.69
CA PRO A 102 44.19 -22.83 27.04
C PRO A 102 44.89 -24.18 27.43
N LEU A 103 44.58 -24.84 28.58
CA LEU A 103 44.44 -26.33 28.73
C LEU A 103 44.14 -26.83 30.17
N ASP A 104 43.19 -27.80 30.26
CA ASP A 104 43.07 -29.03 31.12
C ASP A 104 43.25 -29.00 32.67
N ALA A 105 42.59 -29.80 33.55
CA ALA A 105 41.51 -30.81 33.56
C ALA A 105 41.12 -31.12 35.06
N PRO A 106 40.64 -32.31 35.54
CA PRO A 106 39.25 -32.57 35.97
C PRO A 106 39.05 -33.10 37.45
N VAL A 107 37.86 -33.70 37.70
CA VAL A 107 37.41 -34.60 38.81
C VAL A 107 36.92 -33.88 40.09
N SER A 108 35.74 -34.13 40.68
CA SER A 108 35.25 -35.43 41.11
C SER A 108 33.79 -35.46 41.59
N ARG A 109 33.25 -36.68 41.59
CA ARG A 109 31.97 -37.14 42.13
C ARG A 109 31.82 -36.78 43.62
N ALA A 110 31.16 -35.68 43.93
CA ALA A 110 30.72 -35.39 45.29
C ALA A 110 29.48 -34.49 45.27
N GLN A 111 28.32 -35.04 44.91
CA GLN A 111 27.02 -34.75 45.56
C GLN A 111 25.89 -35.60 44.97
N ARG A 112 26.16 -36.91 44.81
CA ARG A 112 25.14 -37.92 45.07
C ARG A 112 24.93 -37.94 46.59
N ARG A 113 23.96 -37.18 47.08
CA ARG A 113 23.22 -37.34 48.36
C ARG A 113 22.53 -36.01 48.69
N ALA A 114 21.32 -35.84 48.16
CA ALA A 114 20.23 -35.12 48.81
C ALA A 114 18.91 -35.40 48.05
N GLN A 115 18.73 -36.63 47.58
CA GLN A 115 17.40 -37.17 47.31
C GLN A 115 16.88 -37.67 48.66
N GLU A 116 16.38 -36.75 49.49
CA GLU A 116 15.61 -37.07 50.70
C GLU A 116 15.04 -35.77 51.30
N ARG A 117 14.23 -35.06 50.50
CA ARG A 117 13.16 -34.20 51.00
C ARG A 117 11.89 -34.47 50.21
N TRP A 118 11.31 -35.61 50.55
CA TRP A 118 9.87 -35.82 50.74
C TRP A 118 8.93 -34.65 50.34
N SER A 119 8.00 -34.98 49.45
CA SER A 119 6.57 -34.61 49.54
C SER A 119 6.15 -33.14 49.52
N GLY A 120 6.83 -32.27 48.77
CA GLY A 120 6.39 -30.87 48.56
C GLY A 120 5.81 -30.53 47.18
N THR A 121 6.09 -31.33 46.15
CA THR A 121 5.96 -30.89 44.74
C THR A 121 4.75 -31.45 43.99
N TRP A 122 3.74 -32.00 44.68
CA TRP A 122 2.45 -32.37 44.06
C TRP A 122 1.34 -31.33 44.22
N ARG A 123 1.64 -30.18 44.85
CA ARG A 123 0.73 -29.03 44.92
C ARG A 123 1.14 -27.84 44.04
N ALA A 124 2.18 -27.98 43.22
CA ALA A 124 2.66 -26.93 42.32
C ALA A 124 2.47 -27.26 40.83
N LEU A 125 1.52 -28.15 40.48
CA LEU A 125 1.20 -28.50 39.09
C LEU A 125 -0.20 -28.07 38.63
N THR A 126 -0.82 -27.08 39.28
CA THR A 126 -2.09 -26.49 38.80
C THR A 126 -2.02 -24.99 38.46
N LEU A 127 -0.85 -24.34 38.54
CA LEU A 127 -0.70 -22.91 38.22
C LEU A 127 0.29 -22.58 37.09
N VAL A 128 0.70 -23.56 36.27
CA VAL A 128 1.47 -23.28 35.03
C VAL A 128 0.62 -23.49 33.76
N ALA A 129 -0.47 -24.26 33.82
CA ALA A 129 -1.36 -24.44 32.67
C ALA A 129 -2.22 -23.20 32.33
N ALA A 130 -2.60 -22.39 33.33
CA ALA A 130 -3.43 -21.20 33.10
C ALA A 130 -2.66 -20.03 32.45
N ALA A 131 -1.36 -19.89 32.73
CA ALA A 131 -0.54 -18.83 32.14
C ALA A 131 -0.20 -19.10 30.67
N ALA A 132 0.03 -20.37 30.29
CA ALA A 132 0.30 -20.74 28.90
C ALA A 132 -0.94 -20.60 28.00
N ALA A 133 -2.15 -20.87 28.52
CA ALA A 133 -3.40 -20.68 27.79
C ALA A 133 -3.75 -19.19 27.57
N LEU A 134 -3.41 -18.31 28.51
CA LEU A 134 -3.58 -16.86 28.34
C LEU A 134 -2.56 -16.27 27.36
N VAL A 135 -1.31 -16.75 27.35
CA VAL A 135 -0.28 -16.31 26.39
C VAL A 135 -0.54 -16.87 24.98
N ALA A 136 -0.96 -18.14 24.85
CA ALA A 136 -1.35 -18.72 23.56
C ALA A 136 -2.67 -18.14 23.04
N GLY A 137 -3.63 -17.86 23.93
CA GLY A 137 -4.87 -17.16 23.62
C GLY A 137 -4.64 -15.71 23.20
N SER A 138 -3.71 -14.98 23.84
CA SER A 138 -3.33 -13.64 23.42
C SER A 138 -2.58 -13.63 22.09
N TRP A 139 -1.67 -14.59 21.85
CA TRP A 139 -0.96 -14.71 20.57
C TRP A 139 -1.91 -15.08 19.42
N GLY A 140 -2.86 -16.00 19.67
CA GLY A 140 -3.89 -16.38 18.72
C GLY A 140 -4.91 -15.28 18.45
N PHE A 141 -5.28 -14.48 19.46
CA PHE A 141 -6.18 -13.34 19.32
C PHE A 141 -5.54 -12.20 18.52
N THR A 142 -4.26 -11.87 18.77
CA THR A 142 -3.53 -10.88 17.96
C THR A 142 -3.28 -11.34 16.53
N GLN A 143 -3.10 -12.65 16.31
CA GLN A 143 -2.93 -13.23 14.98
C GLN A 143 -4.25 -13.29 14.19
N TYR A 144 -5.38 -13.50 14.87
CA TYR A 144 -6.70 -13.46 14.27
C TYR A 144 -7.11 -12.04 13.85
N GLN A 145 -6.69 -11.02 14.61
CA GLN A 145 -6.88 -9.61 14.25
C GLN A 145 -6.02 -9.20 13.04
N GLN A 146 -4.74 -9.59 13.00
CA GLN A 146 -3.85 -9.30 11.85
C GLN A 146 -4.34 -9.87 10.52
N LEU A 147 -4.99 -11.04 10.52
CA LEU A 147 -5.55 -11.63 9.30
C LEU A 147 -6.77 -10.86 8.78
N GLN A 148 -7.57 -10.26 9.67
CA GLN A 148 -8.70 -9.42 9.28
C GLN A 148 -8.20 -8.07 8.74
N ASP A 149 -7.25 -7.43 9.43
CA ASP A 149 -6.67 -6.16 9.01
C ASP A 149 -5.94 -6.29 7.66
N THR A 150 -5.25 -7.41 7.42
CA THR A 150 -4.58 -7.65 6.13
C THR A 150 -5.60 -7.87 5.00
N ARG A 151 -6.72 -8.54 5.27
CA ARG A 151 -7.78 -8.76 4.27
C ARG A 151 -8.51 -7.46 3.93
N THR A 152 -8.86 -6.65 4.92
CA THR A 152 -9.51 -5.35 4.69
C THR A 152 -8.60 -4.40 3.93
N GLN A 153 -7.30 -4.36 4.27
CA GLN A 153 -6.31 -3.58 3.51
C GLN A 153 -6.15 -4.07 2.07
N LEU A 154 -6.09 -5.38 1.83
CA LEU A 154 -5.99 -5.93 0.48
C LEU A 154 -7.25 -5.65 -0.36
N THR A 155 -8.43 -5.71 0.23
CA THR A 155 -9.69 -5.38 -0.46
C THR A 155 -9.73 -3.89 -0.79
N ALA A 156 -9.36 -3.01 0.16
CA ALA A 156 -9.30 -1.57 -0.08
C ALA A 156 -8.29 -1.20 -1.19
N LEU A 157 -7.09 -1.80 -1.18
CA LEU A 157 -6.08 -1.58 -2.20
C LEU A 157 -6.52 -2.09 -3.58
N LYS A 158 -7.14 -3.27 -3.65
CA LYS A 158 -7.69 -3.80 -4.92
C LYS A 158 -8.78 -2.90 -5.47
N GLN A 159 -9.71 -2.46 -4.62
CA GLN A 159 -10.81 -1.59 -5.02
C GLN A 159 -10.30 -0.24 -5.54
N GLN A 160 -9.31 0.35 -4.86
CA GLN A 160 -8.66 1.58 -5.31
C GLN A 160 -8.01 1.40 -6.68
N SER A 161 -7.24 0.31 -6.90
CA SER A 161 -6.56 0.06 -8.17
C SER A 161 -7.51 -0.24 -9.34
N ALA A 162 -8.59 -0.99 -9.10
CA ALA A 162 -9.61 -1.26 -10.10
C ALA A 162 -10.34 0.02 -10.50
N GLY A 163 -10.56 0.89 -9.52
CA GLY A 163 -11.15 2.20 -9.72
C GLY A 163 -10.34 3.13 -10.63
N THR A 164 -9.03 3.25 -10.38
CA THR A 164 -8.15 4.08 -11.22
C THR A 164 -8.13 3.59 -12.67
N ALA A 165 -8.06 2.27 -12.88
CA ALA A 165 -8.06 1.68 -14.22
C ALA A 165 -9.37 1.95 -14.98
N LEU A 166 -10.51 1.92 -14.29
CA LEU A 166 -11.82 2.20 -14.87
C LEU A 166 -11.95 3.68 -15.27
N VAL A 167 -11.45 4.60 -14.45
CA VAL A 167 -11.38 6.04 -14.80
C VAL A 167 -10.49 6.29 -16.00
N ASP A 168 -9.31 5.68 -16.04
CA ASP A 168 -8.39 5.82 -17.17
C ASP A 168 -9.06 5.34 -18.47
N GLN A 169 -9.78 4.21 -18.42
CA GLN A 169 -10.48 3.66 -19.57
C GLN A 169 -11.67 4.53 -20.02
N ILE A 170 -12.45 5.09 -19.09
CA ILE A 170 -13.51 6.05 -19.44
C ILE A 170 -12.91 7.33 -20.03
N SER A 171 -11.81 7.84 -19.46
CA SER A 171 -11.17 9.08 -19.91
C SER A 171 -10.58 8.99 -21.32
N MET A 172 -10.37 7.79 -21.85
CA MET A 172 -9.96 7.56 -23.24
C MET A 172 -11.12 7.63 -24.23
N ALA A 173 -12.38 7.64 -23.77
CA ALA A 173 -13.54 7.79 -24.64
C ALA A 173 -13.69 9.24 -25.12
N GLU A 174 -14.23 9.42 -26.33
CA GLU A 174 -14.44 10.77 -26.90
C GLU A 174 -15.71 11.45 -26.36
N ASP A 175 -16.63 10.68 -25.77
CA ASP A 175 -17.97 11.11 -25.35
C ASP A 175 -18.17 11.09 -23.82
N VAL A 176 -17.09 11.34 -23.07
CA VAL A 176 -17.15 11.39 -21.60
C VAL A 176 -18.04 12.54 -21.13
N SER A 177 -19.07 12.17 -20.38
CA SER A 177 -20.01 13.08 -19.75
C SER A 177 -19.96 12.96 -18.22
N LEU A 178 -20.41 14.02 -17.54
CA LEU A 178 -20.31 14.14 -16.09
C LEU A 178 -21.64 14.59 -15.50
N ALA A 179 -22.29 13.73 -14.72
CA ALA A 179 -23.46 14.09 -13.92
C ALA A 179 -23.04 14.38 -12.48
N LYS A 180 -23.59 15.43 -11.85
CA LYS A 180 -23.24 15.83 -10.48
C LYS A 180 -24.44 16.18 -9.62
N GLY A 181 -24.34 15.91 -8.32
CA GLY A 181 -25.34 16.32 -7.34
C GLY A 181 -24.75 16.44 -5.95
N ASN A 182 -25.54 16.99 -5.04
CA ASN A 182 -25.20 17.08 -3.62
C ASN A 182 -26.30 16.42 -2.78
N MET A 183 -25.91 15.42 -1.98
CA MET A 183 -26.80 14.72 -1.07
C MET A 183 -26.34 14.98 0.36
N ASP A 184 -27.16 15.69 1.13
CA ASP A 184 -26.89 16.02 2.54
C ASP A 184 -25.49 16.64 2.80
N GLY A 185 -25.01 17.46 1.86
CA GLY A 185 -23.70 18.11 1.92
C GLY A 185 -22.57 17.34 1.22
N SER A 186 -22.81 16.09 0.86
CA SER A 186 -21.83 15.20 0.21
C SER A 186 -21.95 15.25 -1.31
N ASN A 187 -20.83 15.39 -2.01
CA ASN A 187 -20.82 15.45 -3.47
C ASN A 187 -20.89 14.05 -4.07
N VAL A 188 -21.78 13.89 -5.04
CA VAL A 188 -21.93 12.70 -5.86
C VAL A 188 -21.67 13.08 -7.30
N SER A 189 -20.82 12.32 -7.97
CA SER A 189 -20.53 12.48 -9.39
C SER A 189 -20.56 11.17 -10.12
N VAL A 190 -21.09 11.16 -11.34
CA VAL A 190 -21.08 10.02 -12.25
C VAL A 190 -20.34 10.45 -13.50
N VAL A 191 -19.22 9.80 -13.79
CA VAL A 191 -18.48 9.94 -15.04
C VAL A 191 -18.89 8.77 -15.92
N TYR A 192 -19.36 9.02 -17.13
CA TYR A 192 -19.83 7.95 -18.01
C TYR A 192 -19.53 8.23 -19.48
N SER A 193 -19.44 7.15 -20.26
CA SER A 193 -19.31 7.16 -21.71
C SER A 193 -20.36 6.22 -22.29
N PRO A 194 -21.38 6.75 -23.00
CA PRO A 194 -22.33 5.93 -23.73
C PRO A 194 -21.69 5.02 -24.78
N SER A 195 -20.72 5.52 -25.55
CA SER A 195 -20.07 4.79 -26.65
C SER A 195 -19.25 3.59 -26.17
N HIS A 196 -18.61 3.71 -24.99
CA HIS A 196 -17.88 2.60 -24.37
C HIS A 196 -18.76 1.77 -23.42
N ASN A 197 -20.02 2.19 -23.19
CA ASN A 197 -20.93 1.57 -22.25
C ASN A 197 -20.34 1.43 -20.83
N MET A 198 -19.65 2.47 -20.38
CA MET A 198 -18.96 2.50 -19.09
C MET A 198 -19.42 3.66 -18.24
N ALA A 199 -19.54 3.44 -16.93
CA ALA A 199 -19.76 4.48 -15.95
C ALA A 199 -18.95 4.20 -14.69
N ALA A 200 -18.51 5.29 -14.07
CA ALA A 200 -17.82 5.36 -12.79
C ALA A 200 -18.61 6.32 -11.90
N ILE A 201 -18.83 5.93 -10.66
CA ILE A 201 -19.38 6.84 -9.66
C ILE A 201 -18.23 7.28 -8.76
N ALA A 202 -18.28 8.50 -8.28
CA ALA A 202 -17.35 8.99 -7.28
C ALA A 202 -18.13 9.79 -6.26
N THR A 203 -17.93 9.45 -4.99
CA THR A 203 -18.61 10.03 -3.84
C THR A 203 -17.56 10.43 -2.81
N ALA A 204 -17.85 11.48 -2.05
CA ALA A 204 -17.01 11.91 -0.94
C ALA A 204 -17.90 12.13 0.29
N ASP A 205 -17.54 11.48 1.39
CA ASP A 205 -18.15 11.67 2.71
C ASP A 205 -19.67 11.48 2.74
N LEU A 206 -20.21 10.48 2.03
CA LEU A 206 -21.64 10.16 2.13
C LEU A 206 -22.01 9.79 3.58
N PRO A 207 -23.20 10.22 4.05
CA PRO A 207 -23.67 9.84 5.38
C PRO A 207 -23.68 8.31 5.59
N PRO A 208 -23.40 7.83 6.82
CA PRO A 208 -23.52 6.42 7.13
C PRO A 208 -24.98 5.98 7.00
N LEU A 209 -25.18 4.83 6.36
CA LEU A 209 -26.51 4.26 6.13
C LEU A 209 -26.98 3.42 7.32
N PRO A 210 -28.31 3.39 7.61
CA PRO A 210 -28.89 2.41 8.51
C PRO A 210 -28.63 0.97 8.03
N GLU A 211 -28.70 0.00 8.96
CA GLU A 211 -28.52 -1.41 8.63
C GLU A 211 -29.53 -1.87 7.56
N GLY A 212 -29.05 -2.56 6.53
CA GLY A 212 -29.86 -3.07 5.42
C GLY A 212 -30.15 -2.06 4.30
N LYS A 213 -29.73 -0.80 4.43
CA LYS A 213 -29.88 0.22 3.40
C LYS A 213 -28.66 0.33 2.50
N ALA A 214 -28.89 0.78 1.27
CA ALA A 214 -27.90 1.05 0.23
C ALA A 214 -28.22 2.37 -0.46
N TYR A 215 -27.19 3.06 -0.94
CA TYR A 215 -27.39 4.12 -1.92
C TYR A 215 -27.67 3.47 -3.28
N MET A 216 -28.80 3.82 -3.90
CA MET A 216 -29.18 3.33 -5.22
C MET A 216 -29.11 4.46 -6.24
N ILE A 217 -28.49 4.16 -7.39
CA ILE A 217 -28.52 5.01 -8.57
C ILE A 217 -29.54 4.45 -9.55
N TRP A 218 -30.35 5.35 -10.10
CA TRP A 218 -31.38 5.10 -11.09
C TRP A 218 -30.98 5.76 -12.40
N LEU A 219 -31.16 5.04 -13.50
CA LEU A 219 -30.81 5.50 -14.84
C LEU A 219 -32.11 5.79 -15.57
N TYR A 220 -32.22 6.98 -16.15
CA TYR A 220 -33.41 7.44 -16.84
C TYR A 220 -33.14 7.63 -18.32
N ASP A 221 -34.11 7.25 -19.15
CA ASP A 221 -34.14 7.62 -20.57
C ASP A 221 -34.71 9.02 -20.80
N ALA A 222 -34.71 9.45 -22.07
CA ALA A 222 -35.21 10.74 -22.50
C ALA A 222 -36.71 10.94 -22.21
N GLU A 223 -37.46 9.85 -22.06
CA GLU A 223 -38.87 9.84 -21.67
C GLU A 223 -39.08 9.88 -20.14
N GLY A 224 -38.00 9.83 -19.35
CA GLY A 224 -38.02 9.83 -17.90
C GLY A 224 -38.40 8.47 -17.29
N GLN A 225 -38.28 7.38 -18.04
CA GLN A 225 -38.49 6.02 -17.54
C GLN A 225 -37.19 5.46 -16.97
N ILE A 226 -37.32 4.63 -15.93
CA ILE A 226 -36.18 3.94 -15.34
C ILE A 226 -35.79 2.78 -16.25
N VAL A 227 -34.62 2.88 -16.87
CA VAL A 227 -34.06 1.84 -17.74
C VAL A 227 -33.01 0.98 -17.05
N GLY A 228 -32.54 1.39 -15.87
CA GLY A 228 -31.57 0.63 -15.10
C GLY A 228 -31.39 1.11 -13.68
N SER A 229 -30.63 0.34 -12.90
CA SER A 229 -30.18 0.73 -11.57
C SER A 229 -28.79 0.18 -11.23
N GLY A 230 -28.14 0.83 -10.27
CA GLY A 230 -26.87 0.41 -9.66
C GLY A 230 -26.90 0.60 -8.15
N THR A 231 -26.08 -0.15 -7.42
CA THR A 231 -25.95 -0.04 -5.95
C THR A 231 -24.57 0.46 -5.57
N LEU A 232 -24.52 1.36 -4.59
CA LEU A 232 -23.29 1.79 -3.92
C LEU A 232 -23.33 1.22 -2.51
N ASN A 233 -22.62 0.11 -2.34
CA ASN A 233 -22.55 -0.63 -1.08
C ASN A 233 -21.19 -0.40 -0.43
N ASP A 234 -21.02 0.72 0.27
CA ASP A 234 -20.13 0.84 1.42
C ASP A 234 -20.15 2.26 2.00
N GLY A 235 -20.00 2.35 3.32
CA GLY A 235 -19.56 3.57 4.00
C GLY A 235 -18.06 3.82 3.76
N SER A 236 -17.57 3.59 2.54
CA SER A 236 -16.18 3.82 2.19
C SER A 236 -15.94 5.32 2.06
N VAL A 237 -15.06 5.81 2.92
CA VAL A 237 -14.44 7.12 2.77
C VAL A 237 -13.51 7.03 1.55
N GLY A 238 -13.97 7.46 0.37
CA GLY A 238 -13.18 7.50 -0.86
C GLY A 238 -13.96 7.16 -2.13
N GLN A 239 -13.36 7.45 -3.29
CA GLN A 239 -13.96 7.29 -4.62
C GLN A 239 -14.42 5.84 -4.88
N VAL A 240 -15.74 5.59 -4.94
CA VAL A 240 -16.33 4.26 -5.18
C VAL A 240 -16.62 4.04 -6.67
N PHE A 241 -15.66 3.43 -7.36
CA PHE A 241 -15.82 3.08 -8.76
C PHE A 241 -16.61 1.78 -8.90
N THR A 242 -17.83 1.88 -9.43
CA THR A 242 -18.68 0.72 -9.76
C THR A 242 -18.85 0.65 -11.28
N GLU A 243 -18.41 -0.45 -11.88
CA GLU A 243 -18.66 -0.74 -13.29
C GLU A 243 -20.15 -1.04 -13.50
N MET A 244 -20.83 -0.24 -14.31
CA MET A 244 -22.24 -0.45 -14.64
C MET A 244 -22.37 -1.34 -15.89
N THR A 245 -21.84 -2.57 -15.83
CA THR A 245 -21.74 -3.49 -16.98
C THR A 245 -23.06 -4.10 -17.47
N GLY A 246 -24.17 -3.84 -16.78
CA GLY A 246 -25.44 -4.52 -17.02
C GLY A 246 -26.47 -3.75 -17.86
N GLN A 247 -26.20 -2.50 -18.22
CA GLN A 247 -27.18 -1.59 -18.83
C GLN A 247 -26.61 -0.95 -20.09
N ASP A 248 -27.48 -0.62 -21.05
CA ASP A 248 -27.12 0.13 -22.26
C ASP A 248 -27.18 1.63 -21.98
N LEU A 249 -26.01 2.24 -21.77
CA LEU A 249 -25.87 3.66 -21.45
C LEU A 249 -26.19 4.58 -22.63
N SER A 250 -26.33 4.05 -23.86
CA SER A 250 -26.71 4.87 -25.02
C SER A 250 -28.14 5.41 -24.93
N GLN A 251 -28.97 4.81 -24.07
CA GLN A 251 -30.35 5.22 -23.82
C GLN A 251 -30.49 6.12 -22.59
N VAL A 252 -29.41 6.36 -21.85
CA VAL A 252 -29.45 7.05 -20.56
C VAL A 252 -29.17 8.54 -20.75
N THR A 253 -30.11 9.38 -20.34
CA THR A 253 -29.98 10.84 -20.38
C THR A 253 -29.78 11.44 -19.00
N ASP A 254 -30.34 10.83 -17.96
CA ASP A 254 -30.34 11.39 -16.61
C ASP A 254 -30.06 10.31 -15.55
N PHE A 255 -29.57 10.77 -14.40
CA PHE A 255 -29.26 9.92 -13.25
C PHE A 255 -29.98 10.44 -12.01
N GLY A 256 -30.53 9.52 -11.22
CA GLY A 256 -31.09 9.81 -9.91
C GLY A 256 -30.44 8.99 -8.81
N ILE A 257 -30.48 9.49 -7.58
CA ILE A 257 -29.97 8.76 -6.42
C ILE A 257 -30.96 8.79 -5.25
N THR A 258 -31.17 7.65 -4.59
CA THR A 258 -31.96 7.50 -3.35
C THR A 258 -31.27 6.57 -2.35
N VAL A 259 -31.80 6.54 -1.12
CA VAL A 259 -31.45 5.54 -0.10
C VAL A 259 -32.55 4.50 -0.05
N GLU A 260 -32.22 3.24 -0.33
CA GLU A 260 -33.19 2.16 -0.49
C GLU A 260 -32.73 0.88 0.17
N ASP A 261 -33.60 -0.13 0.18
CA ASP A 261 -33.12 -1.50 0.40
C ASP A 261 -32.27 -1.95 -0.79
N ALA A 262 -31.19 -2.70 -0.55
CA ALA A 262 -30.27 -3.15 -1.60
C ALA A 262 -30.92 -3.99 -2.72
N THR A 263 -32.17 -4.43 -2.52
CA THR A 263 -32.98 -5.20 -3.48
C THR A 263 -34.11 -4.40 -4.12
N ALA A 264 -34.17 -3.07 -3.91
CA ALA A 264 -35.23 -2.26 -4.48
C ALA A 264 -35.15 -2.24 -6.02
N THR A 265 -36.31 -2.31 -6.67
CA THR A 265 -36.44 -2.31 -8.13
C THR A 265 -36.99 -1.00 -8.68
N ALA A 266 -37.41 -0.09 -7.79
CA ALA A 266 -37.86 1.25 -8.10
C ALA A 266 -37.60 2.15 -6.88
N PRO A 267 -37.41 3.47 -7.07
CA PRO A 267 -37.24 4.40 -5.97
C PRO A 267 -38.51 4.48 -5.10
N SER A 268 -38.35 4.40 -3.78
CA SER A 268 -39.45 4.54 -2.83
C SER A 268 -39.79 6.02 -2.60
N ASP A 269 -38.80 6.90 -2.68
CA ASP A 269 -38.91 8.35 -2.55
C ASP A 269 -38.53 9.07 -3.85
N LYS A 270 -38.84 10.37 -3.94
CA LYS A 270 -38.44 11.19 -5.08
C LYS A 270 -36.90 11.25 -5.16
N PRO A 271 -36.28 10.77 -6.26
CA PRO A 271 -34.83 10.74 -6.32
C PRO A 271 -34.22 12.12 -6.48
N LEU A 272 -33.04 12.31 -5.90
CA LEU A 272 -32.20 13.46 -6.18
C LEU A 272 -31.65 13.29 -7.59
N MET A 273 -32.09 14.14 -8.52
CA MET A 273 -31.57 14.18 -9.89
C MET A 273 -30.16 14.79 -9.90
N LEU A 274 -29.26 14.17 -10.65
CA LEU A 274 -27.93 14.69 -10.90
C LEU A 274 -27.97 15.58 -12.14
N ASP A 275 -27.33 16.74 -12.06
CA ASP A 275 -27.20 17.69 -13.15
C ASP A 275 -26.16 17.19 -14.15
N VAL A 276 -26.60 16.93 -15.39
CA VAL A 276 -25.76 16.39 -16.46
C VAL A 276 -25.03 17.53 -17.15
N MET A 277 -23.72 17.57 -16.97
CA MET A 277 -22.83 18.55 -17.57
C MET A 277 -22.17 17.92 -18.80
N ALA A 278 -22.55 18.39 -19.98
CA ALA A 278 -21.77 18.11 -21.19
C ALA A 278 -20.40 18.79 -21.06
N GLN A 279 -19.30 18.05 -21.32
CA GLN A 279 -18.01 18.72 -21.53
C GLN A 279 -18.10 19.49 -22.85
N ASN A 280 -18.11 20.83 -22.77
CA ASN A 280 -17.78 21.66 -23.91
C ASN A 280 -16.30 21.40 -24.25
N ASN A 281 -16.08 20.61 -25.30
CA ASN A 281 -14.78 20.44 -25.93
C ASN A 281 -14.38 21.73 -26.67
#